data_AF-A0A1F6E795-F1
#
_entry.id   AF-A0A1F6E795-F1
#
_cell.length_a   1.000
_cell.length_b   1.000
_cell.length_c   1.000
_cell.angle_alpha   90.00
_cell.angle_beta   90.00
_cell.angle_gamma   90.00
#
_symmetry.space_group_name_H-M   'P 1'
#
loop_
_entity.id
_entity.type
_entity.pdbx_description
1 polymer ?
#
loop_
_entity_poly.entity_id
_entity_poly.type
_entity_poly.pdbx_seq_one_letter_code
_entity_poly.pdbx_strand_id
1 'polypeptide(L)'
;MRIPEIFGSIVNTVSALSPKKTRSVIGNMVRPPLQAIGELNKRASDHSLRARVEEYLSGDIPEYFQNGPIIYSAKYLATPNFETLRFLHITEPLHMRTVITEDTKDLFLPQNQVKRALCKIPICRRITVKEGKAYEHFQKVSIVDFKTAARKPFREITTLWGEPLTDFHTNLLSRFARKKVEIHDDTAWIDRNHRGDLPELYKKFLSLFIVHGVLFEDYSMDDKNEIDFAKQVLQPAFRFVEERFGCRPLIAELVPPSVESDLFWISYPSGTLDVLREKMLRLKK
;
A
#
# COMPACT_ATOMS: atom_id res chain seq x y z
N MET A 1 15.47 -6.69 -13.67
CA MET A 1 14.58 -7.84 -13.39
C MET A 1 13.15 -7.32 -13.39
N ARG A 2 12.26 -7.94 -14.17
CA ARG A 2 10.89 -7.45 -14.42
C ARG A 2 9.89 -8.02 -13.40
N ILE A 3 8.78 -7.33 -13.13
CA ILE A 3 7.72 -7.78 -12.19
C ILE A 3 7.26 -9.23 -12.45
N PRO A 4 6.96 -9.65 -13.71
CA PRO A 4 6.57 -11.04 -13.99
C PRO A 4 7.69 -12.06 -13.72
N GLU A 5 8.96 -11.68 -13.87
CA GLU A 5 10.11 -12.55 -13.57
C GLU A 5 10.26 -12.73 -12.06
N ILE A 6 10.03 -11.65 -11.30
CA ILE A 6 10.06 -11.64 -9.84
C ILE A 6 9.00 -12.58 -9.28
N PHE A 7 7.73 -12.40 -9.67
CA PHE A 7 6.66 -13.26 -9.16
C PHE A 7 6.68 -14.64 -9.79
N GLY A 8 7.03 -14.80 -11.08
CA GLY A 8 7.11 -16.11 -11.73
C GLY A 8 8.14 -17.02 -11.08
N SER A 9 9.33 -16.50 -10.73
CA SER A 9 10.35 -17.27 -10.01
C SER A 9 9.91 -17.68 -8.61
N ILE A 10 9.13 -16.83 -7.93
CA ILE A 10 8.67 -17.06 -6.56
C ILE A 10 7.50 -18.04 -6.56
N VAL A 11 6.47 -17.80 -7.38
CA VAL A 11 5.29 -18.67 -7.50
C VAL A 11 5.71 -20.10 -7.88
N ASN A 12 6.64 -20.28 -8.82
CA ASN A 12 7.15 -21.61 -9.18
C ASN A 12 7.89 -22.31 -8.04
N THR A 13 8.53 -21.56 -7.15
CA THR A 13 9.27 -22.10 -6.01
C THR A 13 8.32 -22.54 -4.89
N VAL A 14 7.12 -21.94 -4.80
CA VAL A 14 6.27 -22.01 -3.61
C VAL A 14 4.90 -22.66 -3.90
N SER A 15 4.59 -22.97 -5.16
CA SER A 15 3.31 -23.53 -5.62
C SER A 15 2.90 -24.87 -4.99
N ALA A 16 3.83 -25.59 -4.35
CA ALA A 16 3.57 -26.87 -3.68
C ALA A 16 3.16 -26.72 -2.19
N LEU A 17 3.09 -25.49 -1.66
CA LEU A 17 2.82 -25.26 -0.25
C LEU A 17 1.36 -24.86 0.02
N SER A 18 0.80 -25.36 1.12
CA SER A 18 -0.54 -24.97 1.58
C SER A 18 -0.50 -23.58 2.20
N PRO A 19 -1.37 -22.64 1.78
CA PRO A 19 -1.43 -21.29 2.32
C PRO A 19 -1.78 -21.28 3.80
N LYS A 20 -1.31 -20.24 4.53
CA LYS A 20 -1.72 -20.04 5.91
C LYS A 20 -3.21 -19.70 5.95
N LYS A 21 -3.94 -20.31 6.90
CA LYS A 21 -5.31 -19.88 7.24
C LYS A 21 -5.22 -18.63 8.10
N THR A 22 -5.22 -17.45 7.50
CA THR A 22 -5.30 -16.21 8.26
C THR A 22 -6.75 -15.94 8.62
N ARG A 23 -7.05 -15.87 9.93
CA ARG A 23 -8.36 -15.42 10.42
C ARG A 23 -8.40 -13.89 10.31
N SER A 24 -8.82 -13.38 9.17
CA SER A 24 -9.09 -11.95 9.05
C SER A 24 -10.27 -11.57 9.94
N VAL A 25 -10.03 -10.72 10.94
CA VAL A 25 -11.10 -10.02 11.71
C VAL A 25 -12.03 -9.22 10.78
N ILE A 26 -11.57 -8.99 9.55
CA ILE A 26 -12.14 -8.09 8.56
C ILE A 26 -12.55 -8.82 7.27
N GLY A 27 -12.59 -10.16 7.28
CA GLY A 27 -12.76 -10.98 6.06
C GLY A 27 -14.03 -10.68 5.25
N ASN A 28 -15.03 -10.04 5.86
CA ASN A 28 -16.27 -9.64 5.20
C ASN A 28 -16.22 -8.24 4.54
N MET A 29 -15.15 -7.47 4.72
CA MET A 29 -15.01 -6.13 4.13
C MET A 29 -14.32 -6.15 2.76
N VAL A 30 -13.42 -7.11 2.55
CA VAL A 30 -12.69 -7.25 1.29
C VAL A 30 -13.45 -8.12 0.30
N ARG A 31 -13.18 -7.91 -0.99
CA ARG A 31 -13.74 -8.73 -2.08
C ARG A 31 -12.67 -9.04 -3.14
N PRO A 32 -12.89 -10.06 -3.98
CA PRO A 32 -12.00 -10.31 -5.11
C PRO A 32 -11.90 -9.08 -6.03
N PRO A 33 -10.70 -8.74 -6.54
CA PRO A 33 -10.48 -7.56 -7.37
C PRO A 33 -11.48 -7.39 -8.52
N LEU A 34 -11.74 -8.43 -9.31
CA LEU A 34 -12.66 -8.36 -10.46
C LEU A 34 -14.11 -8.06 -10.04
N GLN A 35 -14.55 -8.54 -8.87
CA GLN A 35 -15.87 -8.22 -8.35
C GLN A 35 -15.95 -6.76 -7.89
N ALA A 36 -14.87 -6.23 -7.30
CA ALA A 36 -14.80 -4.81 -6.92
C ALA A 36 -14.88 -3.89 -8.13
N ILE A 37 -14.13 -4.19 -9.20
CA ILE A 37 -14.16 -3.40 -10.43
C ILE A 37 -15.53 -3.46 -11.12
N GLY A 38 -16.13 -4.66 -11.22
CA GLY A 38 -17.45 -4.81 -11.81
C GLY A 38 -18.52 -4.01 -11.07
N GLU A 39 -18.43 -3.95 -9.73
CA GLU A 39 -19.32 -3.16 -8.90
C GLU A 39 -19.04 -1.64 -9.03
N LEU A 40 -17.77 -1.23 -9.09
CA LEU A 40 -17.39 0.17 -9.32
C LEU A 40 -18.00 0.71 -10.60
N ASN A 41 -17.95 -0.04 -11.70
CA ASN A 41 -18.50 0.38 -12.98
C ASN A 41 -20.03 0.61 -12.92
N LYS A 42 -20.75 -0.22 -12.15
CA LYS A 42 -22.19 -0.03 -11.91
C LYS A 42 -22.45 1.24 -11.11
N ARG A 43 -21.77 1.40 -9.98
CA ARG A 43 -21.96 2.53 -9.04
C ARG A 43 -21.49 3.86 -9.59
N ALA A 44 -20.43 3.86 -10.39
CA ALA A 44 -19.93 5.06 -11.03
C ALA A 44 -20.96 5.68 -11.99
N SER A 45 -21.90 4.88 -12.50
CA SER A 45 -23.01 5.30 -13.37
C SER A 45 -24.28 5.69 -12.60
N ASP A 46 -24.33 5.45 -11.28
CA ASP A 46 -25.44 5.83 -10.43
C ASP A 46 -25.27 7.29 -9.95
N HIS A 47 -25.91 8.21 -10.67
CA HIS A 47 -25.86 9.64 -10.36
C HIS A 47 -26.45 9.98 -8.98
N SER A 48 -27.46 9.24 -8.51
CA SER A 48 -28.07 9.49 -7.20
C SER A 48 -27.14 9.08 -6.07
N LEU A 49 -26.51 7.91 -6.19
CA LEU A 49 -25.51 7.45 -5.23
C LEU A 49 -24.31 8.40 -5.20
N ARG A 50 -23.81 8.80 -6.37
CA ARG A 50 -22.71 9.76 -6.47
C ARG A 50 -23.04 11.08 -5.77
N ALA A 51 -24.19 11.69 -6.08
CA ALA A 51 -24.60 12.95 -5.47
C ALA A 51 -24.64 12.88 -3.93
N ARG A 52 -25.14 11.78 -3.36
CA ARG A 52 -25.15 11.55 -1.90
C ARG A 52 -23.75 11.47 -1.31
N VAL A 53 -22.81 10.81 -2.00
CA VAL A 53 -21.41 10.70 -1.58
C VAL A 53 -20.73 12.07 -1.62
N GLU A 54 -20.89 12.80 -2.72
CA GLU A 54 -20.30 14.13 -2.91
C GLU A 54 -20.86 15.15 -1.89
N GLU A 55 -22.16 15.09 -1.60
CA GLU A 55 -22.81 15.89 -0.56
C GLU A 55 -22.22 15.59 0.82
N TYR A 56 -22.08 14.31 1.20
CA TYR A 56 -21.47 13.93 2.47
C TYR A 56 -20.01 14.41 2.58
N LEU A 57 -19.26 14.33 1.49
CA LEU A 57 -17.89 14.81 1.41
C LEU A 57 -17.80 16.35 1.27
N SER A 58 -18.94 17.05 1.19
CA SER A 58 -19.01 18.51 0.95
C SER A 58 -18.20 18.94 -0.28
N GLY A 59 -18.12 18.07 -1.30
CA GLY A 59 -17.31 18.26 -2.49
C GLY A 59 -15.78 18.15 -2.30
N ASP A 60 -15.27 17.83 -1.10
CA ASP A 60 -13.82 17.69 -0.84
C ASP A 60 -13.28 16.34 -1.33
N ILE A 61 -13.25 16.20 -2.65
CA ILE A 61 -12.80 15.01 -3.37
C ILE A 61 -11.42 15.31 -3.96
N PRO A 62 -10.38 14.52 -3.64
CA PRO A 62 -9.04 14.72 -4.20
C PRO A 62 -9.07 14.76 -5.73
N GLU A 63 -8.26 15.64 -6.33
CA GLU A 63 -8.25 15.91 -7.77
C GLU A 63 -8.10 14.65 -8.62
N TYR A 64 -7.27 13.71 -8.18
CA TYR A 64 -7.01 12.48 -8.91
C TYR A 64 -8.22 11.53 -9.00
N PHE A 65 -9.26 11.71 -8.16
CA PHE A 65 -10.56 11.01 -8.25
C PHE A 65 -11.57 11.68 -9.19
N GLN A 66 -11.34 12.94 -9.61
CA GLN A 66 -12.31 13.70 -10.39
C GLN A 66 -12.36 13.25 -11.87
N ASN A 67 -11.24 12.72 -12.39
CA ASN A 67 -11.11 12.27 -13.78
C ASN A 67 -11.52 10.79 -13.95
N GLY A 68 -12.63 10.40 -13.34
CA GLY A 68 -13.21 9.06 -13.43
C GLY A 68 -12.67 8.05 -12.41
N PRO A 69 -13.23 6.82 -12.42
CA PRO A 69 -12.94 5.83 -11.40
C PRO A 69 -11.49 5.33 -11.45
N ILE A 70 -10.89 5.14 -10.27
CA ILE A 70 -9.49 4.72 -10.15
C ILE A 70 -9.32 3.42 -9.36
N ILE A 71 -8.17 2.80 -9.56
CA ILE A 71 -7.62 1.79 -8.67
C ILE A 71 -6.61 2.47 -7.74
N TYR A 72 -6.77 2.29 -6.44
CA TYR A 72 -6.08 3.08 -5.43
C TYR A 72 -5.35 2.19 -4.43
N SER A 73 -4.15 2.60 -4.01
CA SER A 73 -3.46 2.02 -2.86
C SER A 73 -2.83 3.13 -2.01
N ALA A 74 -3.17 3.16 -0.71
CA ALA A 74 -2.53 4.08 0.23
C ALA A 74 -1.20 3.50 0.71
N LYS A 75 -0.16 4.32 0.77
CA LYS A 75 1.15 3.95 1.31
C LYS A 75 1.67 5.06 2.22
N TYR A 76 2.59 4.71 3.10
CA TYR A 76 3.38 5.73 3.81
C TYR A 76 4.28 6.49 2.84
N LEU A 77 4.97 5.75 1.96
CA LEU A 77 5.72 6.22 0.79
C LEU A 77 5.58 5.18 -0.33
N ALA A 78 5.41 5.60 -1.57
CA ALA A 78 5.32 4.75 -2.74
C ALA A 78 6.71 4.18 -3.06
N THR A 79 6.82 2.85 -2.99
CA THR A 79 8.12 2.17 -3.04
C THR A 79 7.96 0.79 -3.69
N PRO A 80 8.98 0.21 -4.36
CA PRO A 80 8.84 -1.08 -5.03
C PRO A 80 9.05 -2.26 -4.07
N ASN A 81 8.36 -2.26 -2.92
CA ASN A 81 8.27 -3.47 -2.11
C ASN A 81 7.36 -4.51 -2.79
N PHE A 82 7.41 -5.77 -2.36
CA PHE A 82 6.64 -6.84 -3.02
C PHE A 82 5.14 -6.60 -2.98
N GLU A 83 4.60 -5.98 -1.93
CA GLU A 83 3.20 -5.58 -1.86
C GLU A 83 2.83 -4.60 -2.99
N THR A 84 3.60 -3.52 -3.16
CA THR A 84 3.36 -2.52 -4.22
C THR A 84 3.56 -3.14 -5.60
N LEU A 85 4.58 -3.97 -5.79
CA LEU A 85 4.80 -4.63 -7.08
C LEU A 85 3.68 -5.62 -7.40
N ARG A 86 3.11 -6.27 -6.39
CA ARG A 86 1.92 -7.10 -6.55
C ARG A 86 0.72 -6.26 -6.95
N PHE A 87 0.48 -5.13 -6.27
CA PHE A 87 -0.57 -4.18 -6.65
C PHE A 87 -0.45 -3.76 -8.12
N LEU A 88 0.76 -3.41 -8.57
CA LEU A 88 0.98 -3.06 -9.97
C LEU A 88 0.75 -4.25 -10.92
N HIS A 89 1.16 -5.45 -10.52
CA HIS A 89 0.97 -6.66 -11.32
C HIS A 89 -0.51 -6.99 -11.55
N ILE A 90 -1.34 -6.93 -10.49
CA ILE A 90 -2.76 -7.28 -10.59
C ILE A 90 -3.60 -6.20 -11.28
N THR A 91 -3.15 -4.95 -11.25
CA THR A 91 -3.87 -3.82 -11.85
C THR A 91 -3.47 -3.54 -13.29
N GLU A 92 -2.26 -3.93 -13.71
CA GLU A 92 -1.75 -3.78 -15.08
C GLU A 92 -2.73 -4.26 -16.19
N PRO A 93 -3.40 -5.44 -16.08
CA PRO A 93 -4.34 -5.92 -17.09
C PRO A 93 -5.74 -5.30 -17.01
N LEU A 94 -6.04 -4.48 -16.00
CA LEU A 94 -7.38 -3.90 -15.82
C LEU A 94 -7.61 -2.63 -16.66
N HIS A 95 -6.54 -2.06 -17.24
CA HIS A 95 -6.60 -0.85 -18.09
C HIS A 95 -7.28 0.37 -17.44
N MET A 96 -7.29 0.44 -16.10
CA MET A 96 -7.79 1.59 -15.34
C MET A 96 -6.64 2.48 -14.88
N ARG A 97 -6.96 3.72 -14.50
CA ARG A 97 -6.00 4.61 -13.84
C ARG A 97 -5.61 4.03 -12.48
N THR A 98 -4.31 3.87 -12.26
CA THR A 98 -3.74 3.34 -11.02
C THR A 98 -3.04 4.47 -10.27
N VAL A 99 -3.50 4.71 -9.05
CA VAL A 99 -3.00 5.74 -8.15
C VAL A 99 -2.41 5.09 -6.91
N ILE A 100 -1.21 5.53 -6.53
CA ILE A 100 -0.63 5.28 -5.21
C ILE A 100 -0.56 6.62 -4.49
N THR A 101 -0.97 6.67 -3.23
CA THR A 101 -0.86 7.89 -2.45
C THR A 101 0.11 7.73 -1.29
N GLU A 102 0.59 8.88 -0.82
CA GLU A 102 1.52 9.00 0.29
C GLU A 102 1.00 9.99 1.33
N ASP A 103 1.49 9.87 2.56
CA ASP A 103 1.32 10.89 3.61
C ASP A 103 2.71 11.35 4.07
N THR A 104 3.27 12.32 3.37
CA THR A 104 4.67 12.74 3.61
C THR A 104 4.87 13.48 4.94
N LYS A 105 3.78 13.90 5.60
CA LYS A 105 3.79 14.49 6.95
C LYS A 105 3.73 13.43 8.06
N ASP A 106 3.41 12.19 7.73
CA ASP A 106 3.38 11.10 8.71
C ASP A 106 4.76 10.90 9.35
N LEU A 107 4.75 10.59 10.64
CA LEU A 107 5.96 10.50 11.44
C LEU A 107 6.62 9.14 11.28
N PHE A 108 7.92 9.15 11.03
CA PHE A 108 8.73 7.93 11.07
C PHE A 108 8.84 7.41 12.51
N LEU A 109 8.17 6.29 12.78
CA LEU A 109 8.19 5.57 14.04
C LEU A 109 8.94 4.24 13.85
N PRO A 110 10.20 4.10 14.30
CA PRO A 110 11.03 2.92 14.03
C PRO A 110 10.46 1.58 14.53
N GLN A 111 9.55 1.62 15.49
CA GLN A 111 8.85 0.45 16.01
C GLN A 111 7.82 -0.12 15.03
N ASN A 112 7.27 0.70 14.12
CA ASN A 112 6.38 0.23 13.06
C ASN A 112 7.24 -0.44 11.96
N GLN A 113 6.99 -1.72 11.70
CA GLN A 113 7.83 -2.51 10.80
C GLN A 113 7.79 -2.03 9.35
N VAL A 114 6.63 -1.60 8.87
CA VAL A 114 6.44 -1.05 7.52
C VAL A 114 7.24 0.24 7.36
N LYS A 115 7.08 1.18 8.29
CA LYS A 115 7.85 2.44 8.29
C LYS A 115 9.35 2.20 8.41
N ARG A 116 9.75 1.24 9.25
CA ARG A 116 11.15 0.81 9.40
C ARG A 116 11.72 0.27 8.09
N ALA A 117 10.94 -0.47 7.30
CA ALA A 117 11.39 -1.04 6.03
C ALA A 117 11.66 0.03 4.95
N LEU A 118 11.05 1.21 5.05
CA LEU A 118 11.39 2.37 4.19
C LEU A 118 12.80 2.89 4.52
N CYS A 119 13.15 2.96 5.80
CA CYS A 119 14.44 3.49 6.27
C CYS A 119 15.58 2.44 6.33
N LYS A 120 15.23 1.16 6.47
CA LYS A 120 16.15 0.01 6.47
C LYS A 120 15.59 -1.08 5.56
N ILE A 121 15.90 -0.95 4.28
CA ILE A 121 15.39 -1.77 3.19
C ILE A 121 15.74 -3.25 3.42
N PRO A 122 14.75 -4.12 3.68
CA PRO A 122 14.95 -5.56 3.61
C PRO A 122 14.89 -6.00 2.15
N ILE A 123 15.95 -6.63 1.65
CA ILE A 123 16.07 -7.09 0.26
C ILE A 123 15.97 -8.60 0.27
N CYS A 124 14.96 -9.16 -0.38
CA CYS A 124 14.85 -10.61 -0.57
C CYS A 124 15.86 -11.05 -1.63
N ARG A 125 16.87 -11.83 -1.20
CA ARG A 125 17.95 -12.31 -2.07
C ARG A 125 17.57 -13.60 -2.77
N ARG A 126 16.87 -14.48 -2.07
CA ARG A 126 16.38 -15.78 -2.56
C ARG A 126 15.31 -16.34 -1.64
N ILE A 127 14.50 -17.23 -2.18
CA ILE A 127 13.60 -18.10 -1.43
C ILE A 127 14.07 -19.54 -1.67
N THR A 128 14.15 -20.34 -0.61
CA THR A 128 14.52 -21.76 -0.68
C THR A 128 13.45 -22.61 -0.03
N VAL A 129 13.17 -23.80 -0.56
CA VAL A 129 12.24 -24.75 0.07
C VAL A 129 13.02 -25.86 0.74
N LYS A 130 12.71 -26.15 2.01
CA LYS A 130 13.25 -27.29 2.75
C LYS A 130 12.11 -27.92 3.55
N GLU A 131 11.95 -29.24 3.47
CA GLU A 131 10.93 -29.99 4.23
C GLU A 131 9.49 -29.43 4.07
N GLY A 132 9.13 -29.01 2.86
CA GLY A 132 7.81 -28.44 2.59
C GLY A 132 7.57 -27.07 3.24
N LYS A 133 8.62 -26.32 3.58
CA LYS A 133 8.53 -24.94 4.08
C LYS A 133 9.39 -24.01 3.24
N ALA A 134 8.85 -22.83 2.93
CA ALA A 134 9.60 -21.75 2.29
C ALA A 134 10.42 -20.99 3.32
N TYR A 135 11.68 -20.68 2.95
CA TYR A 135 12.61 -19.90 3.75
C TYR A 135 13.09 -18.72 2.90
N GLU A 136 12.82 -17.52 3.38
CA GLU A 136 13.18 -16.27 2.74
C GLU A 136 14.53 -15.77 3.28
N HIS A 137 15.46 -15.43 2.40
CA HIS A 137 16.79 -14.96 2.77
C HIS A 137 16.91 -13.46 2.51
N PHE A 138 16.99 -12.67 3.59
CA PHE A 138 17.00 -11.22 3.51
C PHE A 138 18.37 -10.62 3.77
N GLN A 139 18.72 -9.58 3.01
CA GLN A 139 19.80 -8.65 3.33
C GLN A 139 19.19 -7.30 3.69
N LYS A 140 19.55 -6.72 4.85
CA LYS A 140 19.01 -5.42 5.29
C LYS A 140 20.05 -4.32 5.07
N VAL A 141 19.64 -3.23 4.44
CA VAL A 141 20.50 -2.07 4.20
C VAL A 141 19.85 -0.83 4.80
N SER A 142 20.50 -0.19 5.78
CA SER A 142 20.05 1.10 6.29
C SER A 142 20.36 2.19 5.26
N ILE A 143 19.36 3.00 4.94
CA ILE A 143 19.51 4.12 3.99
C ILE A 143 19.37 5.48 4.66
N VAL A 144 19.07 5.53 5.96
CA VAL A 144 19.01 6.74 6.79
C VAL A 144 19.77 6.52 8.10
N ASP A 145 20.09 7.60 8.80
CA ASP A 145 20.46 7.55 10.21
C ASP A 145 19.19 7.55 11.08
N PHE A 146 18.95 6.44 11.77
CA PHE A 146 17.76 6.25 12.61
C PHE A 146 17.71 7.22 13.80
N LYS A 147 18.87 7.63 14.34
CA LYS A 147 18.91 8.54 15.49
C LYS A 147 18.39 9.92 15.10
N THR A 148 18.70 10.37 13.89
CA THR A 148 18.33 11.70 13.39
C THR A 148 16.99 11.71 12.65
N ALA A 149 16.55 10.56 12.13
CA ALA A 149 15.29 10.43 11.41
C ALA A 149 14.08 10.15 12.32
N ALA A 150 14.27 9.48 13.47
CA ALA A 150 13.17 9.07 14.33
C ALA A 150 12.26 10.26 14.72
N ARG A 151 10.94 10.04 14.63
CA ARG A 151 9.88 11.02 14.91
C ARG A 151 9.87 12.24 14.00
N LYS A 152 10.61 12.25 12.90
CA LYS A 152 10.46 13.26 11.85
C LYS A 152 9.38 12.86 10.85
N PRO A 153 8.66 13.83 10.27
CA PRO A 153 7.88 13.63 9.06
C PRO A 153 8.74 13.03 7.93
N PHE A 154 8.18 12.14 7.11
CA PHE A 154 8.92 11.53 5.99
C PHE A 154 9.54 12.57 5.04
N ARG A 155 8.84 13.67 4.77
CA ARG A 155 9.34 14.79 3.94
C ARG A 155 10.59 15.50 4.48
N GLU A 156 10.91 15.31 5.77
CA GLU A 156 12.07 15.94 6.43
C GLU A 156 13.24 14.96 6.59
N ILE A 157 13.09 13.71 6.13
CA ILE A 157 14.12 12.68 6.25
C ILE A 157 14.99 12.68 4.99
N THR A 158 16.29 12.74 5.20
CA THR A 158 17.29 12.58 4.13
C THR A 158 17.98 11.22 4.26
N THR A 159 18.28 10.62 3.11
CA THR A 159 19.11 9.41 3.03
C THR A 159 20.55 9.68 3.48
N LEU A 160 21.32 8.62 3.75
CA LEU A 160 22.75 8.68 4.10
C LEU A 160 23.62 9.29 2.99
N TRP A 161 23.06 9.48 1.80
CA TRP A 161 23.70 10.13 0.65
C TRP A 161 23.10 11.51 0.30
N GLY A 162 22.28 12.08 1.19
CA GLY A 162 21.79 13.47 1.10
C GLY A 162 20.57 13.69 0.20
N GLU A 163 20.06 12.66 -0.49
CA GLU A 163 18.80 12.73 -1.24
C GLU A 163 17.60 12.68 -0.27
N PRO A 164 16.51 13.46 -0.51
CA PRO A 164 15.27 13.30 0.24
C PRO A 164 14.73 11.87 0.17
N LEU A 165 14.18 11.37 1.28
CA LEU A 165 13.70 9.99 1.38
C LEU A 165 12.52 9.72 0.42
N THR A 166 11.61 10.68 0.26
CA THR A 166 10.50 10.65 -0.69
C THR A 166 11.01 10.44 -2.11
N ASP A 167 11.92 11.30 -2.55
CA ASP A 167 12.49 11.29 -3.90
C ASP A 167 13.22 9.97 -4.18
N PHE A 168 13.98 9.48 -3.20
CA PHE A 168 14.65 8.19 -3.31
C PHE A 168 13.66 7.06 -3.59
N HIS A 169 12.54 6.97 -2.86
CA HIS A 169 11.54 5.92 -3.04
C HIS A 169 10.77 6.05 -4.35
N THR A 170 10.37 7.27 -4.73
CA THR A 170 9.74 7.53 -6.04
C THR A 170 10.67 7.12 -7.19
N ASN A 171 11.94 7.54 -7.14
CA ASN A 171 12.94 7.19 -8.13
C ASN A 171 13.19 5.67 -8.16
N LEU A 172 13.23 5.02 -6.99
CA LEU A 172 13.39 3.58 -6.90
C LEU A 172 12.20 2.87 -7.54
N LEU A 173 10.96 3.25 -7.22
CA LEU A 173 9.73 2.66 -7.78
C LEU A 173 9.70 2.76 -9.32
N SER A 174 10.10 3.91 -9.87
CA SER A 174 10.15 4.12 -11.33
C SER A 174 11.06 3.11 -12.06
N ARG A 175 12.08 2.54 -11.40
CA ARG A 175 12.96 1.52 -11.99
C ARG A 175 12.30 0.14 -12.09
N PHE A 176 11.25 -0.13 -11.31
CA PHE A 176 10.58 -1.43 -11.27
C PHE A 176 9.18 -1.40 -11.91
N ALA A 177 8.51 -0.25 -11.89
CA ALA A 177 7.20 -0.09 -12.51
C ALA A 177 7.31 -0.13 -14.05
N ARG A 178 6.48 -0.96 -14.70
CA ARG A 178 6.45 -1.07 -16.17
C ARG A 178 5.67 0.05 -16.84
N LYS A 179 4.61 0.52 -16.17
CA LYS A 179 3.75 1.61 -16.59
C LYS A 179 3.94 2.77 -15.64
N LYS A 180 3.71 3.99 -16.15
CA LYS A 180 3.64 5.17 -15.31
C LYS A 180 2.48 5.00 -14.33
N VAL A 181 2.80 5.08 -13.04
CA VAL A 181 1.84 5.10 -11.94
C VAL A 181 1.70 6.54 -11.50
N GLU A 182 0.49 6.96 -11.17
CA GLU A 182 0.25 8.26 -10.58
C GLU A 182 0.56 8.19 -9.08
N ILE A 183 1.49 9.04 -8.60
CA ILE A 183 1.85 9.14 -7.19
C ILE A 183 1.41 10.52 -6.71
N HIS A 184 0.60 10.57 -5.66
CA HIS A 184 0.05 11.81 -5.10
C HIS A 184 0.28 11.89 -3.59
N ASP A 185 0.56 13.08 -3.07
CA ASP A 185 0.67 13.32 -1.62
C ASP A 185 -0.69 13.76 -1.06
N ASP A 186 -1.28 12.92 -0.21
CA ASP A 186 -2.56 13.15 0.44
C ASP A 186 -2.47 13.99 1.72
N THR A 187 -1.27 14.43 2.12
CA THR A 187 -1.03 15.19 3.35
C THR A 187 -2.05 16.31 3.55
N ALA A 188 -2.30 17.10 2.50
CA ALA A 188 -3.21 18.24 2.58
C ALA A 188 -4.68 17.81 2.72
N TRP A 189 -5.08 16.69 2.11
CA TRP A 189 -6.44 16.16 2.24
C TRP A 189 -6.66 15.55 3.62
N ILE A 190 -5.67 14.83 4.14
CA ILE A 190 -5.68 14.25 5.48
C ILE A 190 -5.73 15.36 6.55
N ASP A 191 -4.93 16.42 6.40
CA ASP A 191 -4.89 17.55 7.35
C ASP A 191 -6.26 18.22 7.51
N ARG A 192 -6.98 18.47 6.41
CA ARG A 192 -8.32 19.10 6.44
C ARG A 192 -9.46 18.13 6.73
N ASN A 193 -9.23 16.82 6.62
CA ASN A 193 -10.19 15.77 6.94
C ASN A 193 -9.88 15.01 8.24
N HIS A 194 -9.44 15.75 9.26
CA HIS A 194 -9.32 15.27 10.63
C HIS A 194 -8.15 14.29 10.89
N ARG A 195 -6.91 14.61 10.49
CA ARG A 195 -5.69 13.85 10.85
C ARG A 195 -5.63 13.38 12.33
N GLY A 196 -6.11 14.22 13.26
CA GLY A 196 -6.13 13.93 14.70
C GLY A 196 -7.30 13.08 15.19
N ASP A 197 -8.31 12.84 14.35
CA ASP A 197 -9.51 12.03 14.63
C ASP A 197 -9.65 10.96 13.55
N LEU A 198 -8.93 9.84 13.75
CA LEU A 198 -8.88 8.75 12.79
C LEU A 198 -10.26 8.17 12.46
N PRO A 199 -11.18 7.96 13.43
CA PRO A 199 -12.55 7.56 13.10
C PRO A 199 -13.25 8.46 12.07
N GLU A 200 -13.23 9.79 12.25
CA GLU A 200 -13.85 10.71 11.29
C GLU A 200 -13.11 10.76 9.95
N LEU A 201 -11.78 10.75 9.97
CA LEU A 201 -10.96 10.65 8.77
C LEU A 201 -11.34 9.41 7.95
N TYR A 202 -11.44 8.24 8.59
CA TYR A 202 -11.73 6.99 7.90
C TYR A 202 -13.18 6.91 7.38
N LYS A 203 -14.16 7.58 8.01
CA LYS A 203 -15.51 7.68 7.43
C LYS A 203 -15.50 8.39 6.10
N LYS A 204 -14.81 9.54 6.01
CA LYS A 204 -14.65 10.29 4.76
C LYS A 204 -13.81 9.54 3.74
N PHE A 205 -12.69 8.98 4.17
CA PHE A 205 -11.79 8.22 3.32
C PHE A 205 -12.48 7.01 2.68
N LEU A 206 -13.19 6.20 3.47
CA LEU A 206 -13.91 5.04 2.96
C LEU A 206 -15.10 5.41 2.06
N SER A 207 -15.68 6.60 2.25
CA SER A 207 -16.77 7.10 1.39
C SER A 207 -16.30 7.38 -0.04
N LEU A 208 -15.03 7.74 -0.26
CA LEU A 208 -14.46 7.90 -1.60
C LEU A 208 -14.60 6.61 -2.43
N PHE A 209 -14.44 5.45 -1.78
CA PHE A 209 -14.51 4.13 -2.44
C PHE A 209 -15.93 3.59 -2.59
N ILE A 210 -16.96 4.43 -2.45
CA ILE A 210 -18.34 4.06 -2.79
C ILE A 210 -18.56 4.19 -4.30
N VAL A 211 -18.08 5.28 -4.92
CA VAL A 211 -18.25 5.55 -6.36
C VAL A 211 -16.97 5.97 -7.10
N HIS A 212 -15.93 6.44 -6.41
CA HIS A 212 -14.77 7.04 -7.08
C HIS A 212 -13.60 6.08 -7.31
N GLY A 213 -13.55 4.93 -6.62
CA GLY A 213 -12.49 3.96 -6.87
C GLY A 213 -12.60 2.67 -6.08
N VAL A 214 -11.60 1.81 -6.27
CA VAL A 214 -11.38 0.60 -5.47
C VAL A 214 -10.08 0.73 -4.68
N LEU A 215 -10.17 0.59 -3.37
CA LEU A 215 -9.04 0.53 -2.45
C LEU A 215 -8.45 -0.88 -2.46
N PHE A 216 -7.19 -1.04 -2.81
CA PHE A 216 -6.45 -2.30 -2.64
C PHE A 216 -5.65 -2.23 -1.35
N GLU A 217 -6.02 -3.09 -0.40
CA GLU A 217 -5.35 -3.21 0.89
C GLU A 217 -5.24 -4.67 1.31
N ASP A 218 -4.28 -4.92 2.20
CA ASP A 218 -4.22 -6.14 2.98
C ASP A 218 -4.52 -5.82 4.44
N TYR A 219 -5.54 -6.50 4.98
CA TYR A 219 -5.90 -6.44 6.40
C TYR A 219 -5.66 -7.79 7.07
N SER A 220 -4.74 -8.59 6.55
CA SER A 220 -4.21 -9.76 7.23
C SER A 220 -3.38 -9.30 8.44
N MET A 221 -3.98 -9.38 9.62
CA MET A 221 -3.43 -8.78 10.84
C MET A 221 -2.94 -9.84 11.81
N ASP A 222 -1.61 -9.93 11.95
CA ASP A 222 -0.96 -10.64 13.05
C ASP A 222 -0.43 -9.66 14.14
N ASP A 223 -0.34 -8.35 13.84
CA ASP A 223 0.07 -7.31 14.80
C ASP A 223 -1.11 -6.83 15.66
N LYS A 224 -0.94 -6.84 16.99
CA LYS A 224 -1.95 -6.39 17.95
C LYS A 224 -2.38 -4.94 17.73
N ASN A 225 -1.46 -4.03 17.39
CA ASN A 225 -1.79 -2.62 17.17
C ASN A 225 -2.67 -2.44 15.93
N GLU A 226 -2.43 -3.22 14.88
CA GLU A 226 -3.26 -3.22 13.67
C GLU A 226 -4.65 -3.80 13.96
N ILE A 227 -4.73 -4.87 14.76
CA ILE A 227 -6.01 -5.42 15.23
C ILE A 227 -6.81 -4.37 16.02
N ASP A 228 -6.16 -3.62 16.90
CA ASP A 228 -6.82 -2.57 17.69
C ASP A 228 -7.28 -1.42 16.80
N PHE A 229 -6.43 -0.97 15.88
CA PHE A 229 -6.80 0.02 14.86
C PHE A 229 -8.02 -0.43 14.03
N ALA A 230 -8.03 -1.68 13.57
CA ALA A 230 -9.12 -2.25 12.80
C ALA A 230 -10.45 -2.21 13.55
N LYS A 231 -10.44 -2.63 14.81
CA LYS A 231 -11.66 -2.71 15.64
C LYS A 231 -12.17 -1.35 16.06
N GLN A 232 -11.27 -0.41 16.34
CA GLN A 232 -11.62 0.88 16.93
C GLN A 232 -11.86 1.98 15.88
N VAL A 233 -11.23 1.88 14.72
CA VAL A 233 -11.28 2.91 13.67
C VAL A 233 -11.92 2.38 12.41
N LEU A 234 -11.31 1.37 11.78
CA LEU A 234 -11.69 0.94 10.44
C LEU A 234 -13.10 0.32 10.40
N GLN A 235 -13.39 -0.61 11.31
CA GLN A 235 -14.66 -1.33 11.32
C GLN A 235 -15.87 -0.42 11.65
N PRO A 236 -15.80 0.48 12.64
CA PRO A 236 -16.86 1.47 12.85
C PRO A 236 -17.06 2.40 11.64
N ALA A 237 -15.97 2.90 11.03
CA ALA A 237 -16.07 3.74 9.84
C ALA A 237 -16.70 2.99 8.67
N PHE A 238 -16.31 1.74 8.44
CA PHE A 238 -16.88 0.90 7.38
C PHE A 238 -18.39 0.69 7.55
N ARG A 239 -18.83 0.32 8.76
CA ARG A 239 -20.27 0.15 9.07
C ARG A 239 -21.04 1.45 8.87
N PHE A 240 -20.49 2.56 9.35
CA PHE A 240 -21.09 3.87 9.14
C PHE A 240 -21.30 4.16 7.65
N VAL A 241 -20.28 3.94 6.81
CA VAL A 241 -20.39 4.18 5.36
C VAL A 241 -21.41 3.22 4.72
N GLU A 242 -21.43 1.95 5.12
CA GLU A 242 -22.42 0.97 4.65
C GLU A 242 -23.85 1.39 4.99
N GLU A 243 -24.11 1.77 6.24
CA GLU A 243 -25.42 2.24 6.70
C GLU A 243 -25.84 3.55 6.02
N ARG A 244 -24.89 4.49 5.86
CA ARG A 244 -25.15 5.82 5.29
C ARG A 244 -25.52 5.76 3.81
N PHE A 245 -24.84 4.92 3.03
CA PHE A 245 -25.02 4.85 1.57
C PHE A 245 -25.85 3.65 1.10
N GLY A 246 -26.08 2.67 1.97
CA GLY A 246 -26.78 1.43 1.63
C GLY A 246 -25.90 0.42 0.89
N CYS A 247 -24.59 0.66 0.83
CA CYS A 247 -23.64 -0.24 0.17
C CYS A 247 -22.25 -0.12 0.78
N ARG A 248 -21.50 -1.23 0.79
CA ARG A 248 -20.14 -1.29 1.33
C ARG A 248 -19.12 -0.54 0.48
N PRO A 249 -18.11 0.12 1.09
CA PRO A 249 -16.91 0.56 0.39
C PRO A 249 -16.30 -0.56 -0.49
N LEU A 250 -15.72 -0.18 -1.62
CA LEU A 250 -15.05 -1.10 -2.54
C LEU A 250 -13.60 -1.30 -2.11
N ILE A 251 -13.37 -2.31 -1.28
CA ILE A 251 -12.04 -2.73 -0.86
C ILE A 251 -11.73 -4.08 -1.51
N ALA A 252 -10.68 -4.13 -2.32
CA ALA A 252 -10.19 -5.34 -2.96
C ALA A 252 -9.02 -5.95 -2.18
N GLU A 253 -8.98 -7.27 -2.15
CA GLU A 253 -7.87 -8.02 -1.57
C GLU A 253 -6.59 -7.82 -2.41
N LEU A 254 -5.54 -7.33 -1.76
CA LEU A 254 -4.23 -7.13 -2.39
C LEU A 254 -3.37 -8.40 -2.33
N VAL A 255 -3.23 -8.95 -1.12
CA VAL A 255 -2.39 -10.11 -0.83
C VAL A 255 -3.30 -11.32 -0.61
N PRO A 256 -3.13 -12.42 -1.35
CA PRO A 256 -3.92 -13.63 -1.13
C PRO A 256 -3.49 -14.28 0.19
N PRO A 257 -4.30 -15.20 0.75
CA PRO A 257 -3.83 -16.08 1.81
C PRO A 257 -2.63 -16.86 1.27
N SER A 258 -1.46 -16.62 1.83
CA SER A 258 -0.21 -17.08 1.24
C SER A 258 0.70 -17.70 2.31
N VAL A 259 1.84 -18.25 1.88
CA VAL A 259 2.81 -18.89 2.80
C VAL A 259 3.97 -17.96 3.15
N GLU A 260 4.13 -16.90 2.38
CA GLU A 260 5.07 -15.82 2.60
C GLU A 260 4.89 -15.19 3.98
N SER A 261 5.96 -14.60 4.49
CA SER A 261 5.91 -13.84 5.73
C SER A 261 5.48 -12.40 5.49
N ASP A 262 4.99 -11.71 6.52
CA ASP A 262 4.72 -10.27 6.45
C ASP A 262 5.99 -9.49 6.07
N LEU A 263 7.16 -9.98 6.50
CA LEU A 263 8.46 -9.40 6.13
C LEU A 263 8.70 -9.47 4.61
N PHE A 264 8.23 -10.52 3.93
CA PHE A 264 8.34 -10.62 2.48
C PHE A 264 7.58 -9.50 1.78
N TRP A 265 6.33 -9.24 2.15
CA TRP A 265 5.49 -8.23 1.50
C TRP A 265 6.06 -6.80 1.64
N ILE A 266 6.68 -6.50 2.78
CA ILE A 266 7.38 -5.22 3.00
C ILE A 266 8.85 -5.20 2.53
N SER A 267 9.36 -6.32 1.99
CA SER A 267 10.71 -6.43 1.44
C SER A 267 10.77 -6.04 -0.04
N TYR A 268 11.99 -5.95 -0.55
CA TYR A 268 12.30 -5.42 -1.86
C TYR A 268 12.94 -6.48 -2.76
N PRO A 269 12.74 -6.39 -4.09
CA PRO A 269 13.42 -7.25 -5.04
C PRO A 269 14.93 -7.12 -4.96
N SER A 270 15.64 -8.20 -5.31
CA SER A 270 17.10 -8.28 -5.30
C SER A 270 17.80 -7.17 -6.09
N GLY A 271 17.20 -6.71 -7.21
CA GLY A 271 17.71 -5.60 -8.03
C GLY A 271 17.80 -4.25 -7.29
N THR A 272 17.11 -4.11 -6.14
CA THR A 272 17.23 -2.93 -5.28
C THR A 272 18.65 -2.78 -4.74
N LEU A 273 19.35 -3.90 -4.51
CA LEU A 273 20.71 -3.88 -4.01
C LEU A 273 21.68 -3.20 -4.99
N ASP A 274 21.45 -3.35 -6.29
CA ASP A 274 22.32 -2.75 -7.30
C ASP A 274 22.18 -1.22 -7.29
N VAL A 275 20.94 -0.72 -7.14
CA VAL A 275 20.68 0.72 -6.96
C VAL A 275 21.36 1.26 -5.70
N LEU A 276 21.30 0.53 -4.59
CA LEU A 276 21.95 0.96 -3.34
C LEU A 276 23.47 0.94 -3.45
N ARG A 277 24.05 -0.04 -4.14
CA ARG A 277 25.50 -0.10 -4.39
C ARG A 277 25.97 1.08 -5.24
N GLU A 278 25.21 1.45 -6.28
CA GLU A 278 25.49 2.65 -7.08
C GLU A 278 25.56 3.91 -6.21
N LYS A 279 24.60 4.09 -5.30
CA LYS A 279 24.57 5.23 -4.37
C LYS A 279 25.75 5.21 -3.38
N MET A 280 26.07 4.05 -2.80
CA MET A 280 27.19 3.90 -1.87
C MET A 280 28.55 4.15 -2.51
N LEU A 281 28.75 3.79 -3.79
CA LEU A 281 30.00 4.04 -4.50
C LEU A 281 30.23 5.52 -4.77
N ARG A 282 29.16 6.31 -4.97
CA ARG A 282 29.25 7.76 -5.17
C ARG A 282 29.75 8.51 -3.94
N LEU A 283 29.52 7.99 -2.74
CA LEU A 283 30.00 8.59 -1.48
C LEU A 283 31.51 8.40 -1.24
N LYS A 284 32.15 7.47 -1.94
CA LYS A 284 33.59 7.20 -1.80
C LYS A 284 34.45 8.01 -2.78
N LYS A 285 33.83 8.82 -3.63
CA LYS A 285 34.50 9.74 -4.57
C LYS A 285 34.35 11.15 -4.05
#